data_AF-A0A7V4EFY6-F1
#
_entry.id   AF-A0A7V4EFY6-F1
#
_cell.length_a   1.000
_cell.length_b   1.000
_cell.length_c   1.000
_cell.angle_alpha   90.00
_cell.angle_beta   90.00
_cell.angle_gamma   90.00
#
_symmetry.space_group_name_H-M   'P 1'
#
loop_
_entity.id
_entity.type
_entity.pdbx_description
1 polymer ?
#
loop_
_entity_poly.entity_id
_entity_poly.type
_entity_poly.pdbx_seq_one_letter_code
_entity_poly.pdbx_strand_id
1 'polypeptide(L)'
;MEGVEAFLFFLALRGEARREEVRARFPKLVPLLKALDQEVEAQGETFRLRKPLRLSWFAPLFQREYSPLLPEEERTLAPERLLEAAPLSAQEGEPPAEAEGLLRVARAFQEGSQALLRGAYREALHRYGEGLGLLEKKGLPFPATALALLALAQEG
;
A
#
# COMPACT_ATOMS: atom_id res chain seq x y z
N MET A 1 -6.90 -18.83 6.16
CA MET A 1 -5.96 -19.39 7.18
C MET A 1 -5.69 -18.30 8.19
N GLU A 2 -5.86 -18.58 9.48
CA GLU A 2 -5.79 -17.54 10.52
C GLU A 2 -4.38 -16.94 10.61
N GLY A 3 -4.25 -15.62 10.45
CA GLY A 3 -3.02 -14.85 10.67
C GLY A 3 -2.07 -14.64 9.48
N VAL A 4 -2.25 -15.33 8.35
CA VAL A 4 -1.42 -15.14 7.15
C VAL A 4 -1.65 -13.77 6.51
N GLU A 5 -2.91 -13.37 6.37
CA GLU A 5 -3.28 -12.07 5.81
C GLU A 5 -2.74 -10.92 6.69
N ALA A 6 -2.96 -10.98 8.01
CA ALA A 6 -2.38 -10.05 8.97
C ALA A 6 -0.84 -9.92 8.87
N PHE A 7 -0.13 -11.03 8.62
CA PHE A 7 1.32 -11.01 8.45
C PHE A 7 1.76 -10.40 7.12
N LEU A 8 1.11 -10.75 6.02
CA LEU A 8 1.37 -10.13 4.72
C LEU A 8 1.06 -8.63 4.76
N PHE A 9 0.00 -8.23 5.47
CA PHE A 9 -0.33 -6.83 5.67
C PHE A 9 0.75 -6.12 6.47
N PHE A 10 1.18 -6.71 7.58
CA PHE A 10 2.30 -6.21 8.38
C PHE A 10 3.60 -6.06 7.56
N LEU A 11 3.97 -7.05 6.75
CA LEU A 11 5.12 -6.96 5.86
C LEU A 11 4.93 -5.89 4.78
N ALA A 12 3.73 -5.76 4.21
CA ALA A 12 3.42 -4.71 3.24
C ALA A 12 3.59 -3.30 3.84
N LEU A 13 3.24 -3.13 5.13
CA LEU A 13 3.45 -1.88 5.86
C LEU A 13 4.93 -1.58 6.12
N ARG A 14 5.68 -2.59 6.58
CA ARG A 14 7.07 -2.43 7.02
C ARG A 14 8.10 -2.51 5.88
N GLY A 15 7.77 -3.17 4.78
CA GLY A 15 8.69 -3.54 3.70
C GLY A 15 9.57 -4.74 4.07
N GLU A 16 10.19 -4.70 5.25
CA GLU A 16 11.01 -5.77 5.80
C GLU A 16 10.73 -5.95 7.30
N ALA A 17 10.79 -7.18 7.81
CA ALA A 17 10.68 -7.48 9.24
C ALA A 17 11.67 -8.52 9.72
N ARG A 18 12.14 -8.38 10.97
CA ARG A 18 13.07 -9.33 11.59
C ARG A 18 12.36 -10.61 12.00
N ARG A 19 13.08 -11.72 11.95
CA ARG A 19 12.56 -13.05 12.29
C ARG A 19 12.11 -13.16 13.74
N GLU A 20 12.81 -12.49 14.65
CA GLU A 20 12.44 -12.45 16.06
C GLU A 20 11.12 -11.71 16.28
N GLU A 21 10.93 -10.58 15.61
CA GLU A 21 9.69 -9.79 15.66
C GLU A 21 8.51 -10.58 15.09
N VAL A 22 8.70 -11.23 13.93
CA VAL A 22 7.66 -12.08 13.34
C VAL A 22 7.32 -13.26 14.25
N ARG A 23 8.31 -13.86 14.93
CA ARG A 23 8.05 -14.92 15.92
C ARG A 23 7.26 -14.44 17.12
N ALA A 24 7.57 -13.24 17.63
CA ALA A 24 6.88 -12.67 18.77
C ALA A 24 5.42 -12.32 18.45
N ARG A 25 5.19 -11.75 17.26
CA ARG A 25 3.88 -11.23 16.86
C ARG A 25 2.99 -12.25 16.15
N PHE A 26 3.60 -13.18 15.40
CA PHE A 26 2.92 -14.21 14.62
C PHE A 26 3.48 -15.61 14.93
N PRO A 27 3.41 -16.08 16.19
CA PRO A 27 4.06 -17.32 16.62
C PRO A 27 3.58 -18.56 15.86
N LYS A 28 2.30 -18.58 15.43
CA LYS A 28 1.70 -19.68 14.66
C LYS A 28 2.16 -19.73 13.19
N LEU A 29 2.84 -18.69 12.71
CA LEU A 29 3.16 -18.50 11.29
C LEU A 29 4.54 -19.06 10.91
N VAL A 30 5.42 -19.22 11.90
CA VAL A 30 6.77 -19.78 11.76
C VAL A 30 6.81 -21.12 11.01
N PRO A 31 5.93 -22.11 11.30
CA PRO A 31 5.90 -23.36 10.52
C PRO A 31 5.32 -23.18 9.10
N LEU A 32 4.53 -22.13 8.86
CA LEU A 32 3.84 -21.85 7.59
C LEU A 32 4.66 -21.00 6.62
N LEU A 33 5.73 -20.36 7.08
CA LEU A 33 6.62 -19.55 6.23
C LEU A 33 7.16 -20.31 5.01
N LYS A 34 7.40 -21.63 5.14
CA LYS A 34 7.78 -22.48 4.00
C LYS A 34 6.70 -22.56 2.93
N ALA A 35 5.42 -22.50 3.32
CA ALA A 35 4.30 -22.49 2.39
C ALA A 35 4.11 -21.11 1.74
N LEU A 36 4.60 -20.04 2.38
CA LEU A 36 4.57 -18.67 1.87
C LEU A 36 5.79 -18.31 1.03
N ASP A 37 6.67 -19.26 0.72
CA ASP A 37 7.91 -19.01 -0.03
C ASP A 37 7.66 -18.42 -1.43
N GLN A 38 6.44 -18.49 -1.97
CA GLN A 38 6.09 -17.83 -3.23
C GLN A 38 5.78 -16.32 -3.09
N GLU A 39 5.48 -15.86 -1.88
CA GLU A 39 5.06 -14.48 -1.59
C GLU A 39 6.07 -13.73 -0.74
N VAL A 40 6.80 -14.45 0.12
CA VAL A 40 7.76 -13.90 1.09
C VAL A 40 9.12 -14.54 0.87
N GLU A 41 10.16 -13.73 0.90
CA GLU A 41 11.55 -14.18 0.88
C GLU A 41 12.17 -14.03 2.25
N ALA A 42 12.87 -15.07 2.69
CA ALA A 42 13.71 -15.02 3.88
C ALA A 42 15.15 -14.70 3.47
N GLN A 43 15.67 -13.55 3.90
CA GLN A 43 17.07 -13.18 3.73
C GLN A 43 17.77 -13.14 5.09
N GLY A 44 18.52 -14.19 5.41
CA GLY A 44 19.18 -14.32 6.70
C GLY A 44 18.17 -14.29 7.85
N GLU A 45 18.16 -13.19 8.60
CA GLU A 45 17.27 -12.97 9.75
C GLU A 45 16.04 -12.11 9.43
N THR A 46 15.80 -11.78 8.16
CA THR A 46 14.72 -10.88 7.76
C THR A 46 13.76 -11.53 6.78
N PHE A 47 12.53 -11.05 6.77
CA PHE A 47 11.48 -11.39 5.81
C PHE A 47 11.09 -10.16 5.01
N ARG A 48 10.94 -10.33 3.70
CA ARG A 48 10.48 -9.30 2.77
C ARG A 48 9.48 -9.86 1.77
N LEU A 49 8.64 -9.00 1.20
CA LEU A 49 7.77 -9.41 0.10
C LEU A 49 8.61 -9.67 -1.16
N ARG A 50 8.35 -10.79 -1.86
CA ARG A 50 8.99 -11.08 -3.15
C ARG A 50 8.43 -10.22 -4.27
N LYS A 51 7.13 -9.93 -4.21
CA LYS A 51 6.40 -9.21 -5.24
C LYS A 51 6.34 -7.73 -4.87
N PRO A 52 6.39 -6.82 -5.87
CA PRO A 52 6.19 -5.40 -5.62
C PRO A 52 4.78 -5.15 -5.06
N LEU A 53 4.68 -4.08 -4.27
CA LEU A 53 3.42 -3.63 -3.70
C LEU A 53 2.50 -3.14 -4.83
N ARG A 54 1.37 -3.83 -5.05
CA ARG A 54 0.36 -3.48 -6.05
C ARG A 54 -1.02 -3.52 -5.44
N LEU A 55 -1.90 -2.65 -5.91
CA LEU A 55 -3.26 -2.49 -5.39
C LEU A 55 -4.09 -3.74 -5.65
N SER A 56 -3.86 -4.48 -6.75
CA SER A 56 -4.57 -5.74 -7.06
C SER A 56 -4.58 -6.74 -5.91
N TRP A 57 -3.48 -6.83 -5.15
CA TRP A 57 -3.38 -7.73 -4.00
C TRP A 57 -3.37 -7.00 -2.66
N PHE A 58 -2.87 -5.77 -2.62
CA PHE A 58 -2.77 -5.01 -1.35
C PHE A 58 -4.09 -4.36 -0.94
N ALA A 59 -4.90 -3.85 -1.86
CA ALA A 59 -6.19 -3.24 -1.54
C ALA A 59 -7.16 -4.20 -0.83
N PRO A 60 -7.39 -5.45 -1.31
CA PRO A 60 -8.27 -6.39 -0.61
C PRO A 60 -7.69 -6.80 0.76
N LEU A 61 -6.37 -6.85 0.88
CA LEU A 61 -5.69 -7.13 2.14
C LEU A 61 -5.87 -5.98 3.15
N PHE A 62 -5.68 -4.75 2.69
CA PHE A 62 -5.93 -3.52 3.45
C PHE A 62 -7.37 -3.47 3.94
N GLN A 63 -8.34 -3.78 3.09
CA GLN A 63 -9.76 -3.74 3.47
C GLN A 63 -10.10 -4.66 4.65
N ARG A 64 -9.40 -5.81 4.75
CA ARG A 64 -9.65 -6.82 5.79
C ARG A 64 -8.89 -6.54 7.07
N GLU A 65 -7.63 -6.09 6.95
CA GLU A 65 -6.70 -6.01 8.07
C GLU A 65 -6.53 -4.60 8.64
N TYR A 66 -6.85 -3.54 7.88
CA TYR A 66 -6.77 -2.18 8.39
C TYR A 66 -7.83 -1.93 9.46
N SER A 67 -7.38 -1.67 10.69
CA SER A 67 -8.24 -1.49 11.86
C SER A 67 -7.79 -0.30 12.70
N PRO A 68 -8.72 0.43 13.36
CA PRO A 68 -8.38 1.45 14.35
C PRO A 68 -7.54 0.92 15.53
N LEU A 69 -7.55 -0.40 15.75
CA LEU A 69 -6.80 -1.08 16.81
C LEU A 69 -5.32 -1.33 16.46
N LEU A 70 -4.91 -1.06 15.22
CA LEU A 70 -3.51 -1.16 14.83
C LEU A 70 -2.65 -0.16 15.60
N PRO A 71 -1.37 -0.49 15.85
CA PRO A 71 -0.39 0.47 16.37
C PRO A 71 -0.39 1.76 15.56
N GLU A 72 -0.18 2.90 16.22
CA GLU A 72 -0.21 4.22 15.58
C GLU A 72 0.74 4.33 14.39
N GLU A 73 1.94 3.76 14.53
CA GLU A 73 2.93 3.70 13.46
C GLU A 73 2.38 2.99 12.21
N GLU A 74 1.74 1.84 12.38
CA GLU A 74 1.14 1.09 11.27
C GLU A 74 -0.06 1.80 10.65
N ARG A 75 -0.90 2.42 11.49
CA ARG A 75 -2.02 3.24 10.98
C ARG A 75 -1.54 4.39 10.13
N THR A 76 -0.39 4.98 10.47
CA THR A 76 0.20 6.11 9.74
C THR A 76 0.90 5.65 8.47
N LEU A 77 1.54 4.47 8.48
CA LEU A 77 2.18 3.89 7.30
C LEU A 77 1.17 3.37 6.27
N ALA A 78 -0.04 2.96 6.69
CA ALA A 78 -0.98 2.31 5.79
C ALA A 78 -1.41 3.19 4.59
N PRO A 79 -1.75 4.48 4.78
CA PRO A 79 -1.95 5.39 3.66
C PRO A 79 -0.71 5.53 2.77
N GLU A 80 0.49 5.69 3.34
CA GLU A 80 1.74 5.80 2.57
C GLU A 80 1.89 4.61 1.61
N ARG A 81 1.74 3.39 2.13
CA ARG A 81 1.86 2.17 1.32
C ARG A 81 0.77 2.04 0.26
N LEU A 82 -0.46 2.46 0.54
CA LEU A 82 -1.52 2.50 -0.49
C LEU A 82 -1.12 3.42 -1.66
N LEU A 83 -0.52 4.57 -1.35
CA LEU A 83 -0.12 5.53 -2.37
C LEU A 83 1.16 5.12 -3.09
N GLU A 84 2.08 4.39 -2.45
CA GLU A 84 3.23 3.77 -3.12
C GLU A 84 2.79 2.66 -4.09
N ALA A 85 1.75 1.89 -3.74
CA ALA A 85 1.21 0.83 -4.57
C ALA A 85 0.49 1.37 -5.82
N ALA A 86 -0.13 2.55 -5.73
CA ALA A 86 -0.94 3.14 -6.78
C ALA A 86 -0.21 3.38 -8.12
N PRO A 87 0.97 4.03 -8.17
CA PRO A 87 1.71 4.22 -9.42
C PRO A 87 2.23 2.89 -9.98
N LEU A 88 2.65 1.95 -9.13
CA LEU A 88 3.09 0.62 -9.59
C LEU A 88 1.95 -0.16 -10.26
N SER A 89 0.74 -0.05 -9.71
CA SER A 89 -0.46 -0.68 -10.28
C SER A 89 -0.86 -0.01 -11.60
N ALA A 90 -0.72 1.32 -11.68
CA ALA A 90 -0.95 2.07 -12.91
C ALA A 90 0.04 1.68 -14.03
N GLN A 91 1.32 1.53 -13.69
CA GLN A 91 2.37 1.09 -14.63
C GLN A 91 2.10 -0.30 -15.18
N GLU A 92 1.61 -1.20 -14.34
CA GLU A 92 1.23 -2.57 -14.72
C GLU A 92 -0.12 -2.64 -15.48
N GLY A 93 -0.79 -1.50 -15.70
CA GLY A 93 -2.07 -1.44 -16.40
C GLY A 93 -3.22 -2.09 -15.63
N GLU A 94 -3.11 -2.21 -14.29
CA GLU A 94 -4.18 -2.76 -13.47
C GLU A 94 -5.41 -1.85 -13.52
N PRO A 95 -6.63 -2.41 -13.60
CA PRO A 95 -7.84 -1.60 -13.52
C PRO A 95 -7.92 -0.89 -12.16
N PRO A 96 -8.53 0.30 -12.09
CA PRO A 96 -8.76 0.98 -10.81
C PRO A 96 -9.52 0.08 -9.85
N ALA A 97 -8.98 -0.10 -8.64
CA ALA A 97 -9.60 -0.96 -7.63
C ALA A 97 -11.01 -0.46 -7.24
N GLU A 98 -11.94 -1.39 -6.97
CA GLU A 98 -13.19 -1.04 -6.28
C GLU A 98 -12.87 -0.50 -4.89
N ALA A 99 -13.44 0.66 -4.55
CA ALA A 99 -12.86 1.51 -3.53
C ALA A 99 -13.90 2.16 -2.61
N GLU A 100 -13.79 1.86 -1.32
CA GLU A 100 -14.47 2.55 -0.23
C GLU A 100 -13.48 3.13 0.78
N GLY A 101 -13.90 4.13 1.54
CA GLY A 101 -13.08 4.71 2.60
C GLY A 101 -11.72 5.20 2.10
N LEU A 102 -10.64 4.68 2.68
CA LEU A 102 -9.26 5.04 2.30
C LEU A 102 -8.83 4.47 0.94
N LEU A 103 -9.44 3.39 0.47
CA LEU A 103 -9.14 2.85 -0.85
C LEU A 103 -9.55 3.82 -1.96
N ARG A 104 -10.50 4.74 -1.70
CA ARG A 104 -10.85 5.81 -2.65
C ARG A 104 -9.68 6.76 -2.89
N VAL A 105 -8.83 6.97 -1.90
CA VAL A 105 -7.59 7.75 -2.05
C VAL A 105 -6.65 7.00 -2.99
N ALA A 106 -6.35 5.73 -2.70
CA ALA A 106 -5.48 4.90 -3.53
C ALA A 106 -5.95 4.85 -4.99
N ARG A 107 -7.26 4.70 -5.21
CA ARG A 107 -7.88 4.72 -6.54
C ARG A 107 -7.64 6.04 -7.26
N ALA A 108 -7.88 7.18 -6.61
CA ALA A 108 -7.64 8.49 -7.21
C ALA A 108 -6.16 8.66 -7.61
N PHE A 109 -5.23 8.18 -6.78
CA PHE A 109 -3.81 8.17 -7.09
C PHE A 109 -3.43 7.19 -8.21
N GLN A 110 -4.11 6.05 -8.34
CA GLN A 110 -3.90 5.11 -9.44
C GLN A 110 -4.36 5.73 -10.76
N GLU A 111 -5.58 6.30 -10.80
CA GLU A 111 -6.14 6.99 -11.95
C GLU A 111 -5.28 8.20 -12.35
N GLY A 112 -4.82 8.99 -11.37
CA GLY A 112 -3.89 10.09 -11.61
C GLY A 112 -2.56 9.62 -12.20
N SER A 113 -2.02 8.50 -11.72
CA SER A 113 -0.79 7.91 -12.25
C SER A 113 -0.98 7.34 -13.66
N GLN A 114 -2.14 6.76 -13.97
CA GLN A 114 -2.49 6.36 -15.34
C GLN A 114 -2.60 7.57 -16.28
N ALA A 115 -3.14 8.70 -15.81
CA ALA A 115 -3.15 9.95 -16.58
C ALA A 115 -1.73 10.48 -16.78
N LEU A 116 -0.89 10.48 -15.75
CA LEU A 116 0.50 10.92 -15.81
C LEU A 116 1.32 10.11 -16.83
N LEU A 117 1.20 8.79 -16.82
CA LEU A 117 1.86 7.89 -17.78
C LEU A 117 1.44 8.15 -19.24
N ARG A 118 0.25 8.70 -19.46
CA ARG A 118 -0.27 9.09 -20.78
C ARG A 118 0.09 10.54 -21.16
N GLY A 119 0.83 11.26 -20.32
CA GLY A 119 1.14 12.68 -20.50
C GLY A 119 -0.05 13.62 -20.27
N ALA A 120 -1.13 13.14 -19.65
CA ALA A 120 -2.31 13.95 -19.33
C ALA A 120 -2.13 14.67 -17.99
N TYR A 121 -1.14 15.57 -17.89
CA TYR A 121 -0.70 16.19 -16.63
C TYR A 121 -1.80 16.93 -15.87
N ARG A 122 -2.67 17.67 -16.55
CA ARG A 122 -3.81 18.36 -15.92
C ARG A 122 -4.81 17.38 -15.29
N GLU A 123 -5.06 16.26 -15.96
CA GLU A 123 -5.91 15.21 -15.42
C GLU A 123 -5.24 14.54 -14.22
N ALA A 124 -3.94 14.24 -14.33
CA ALA A 124 -3.16 13.69 -13.21
C ALA A 124 -3.24 14.59 -11.97
N LEU A 125 -3.00 15.90 -12.12
CA LEU A 125 -3.12 16.89 -11.04
C LEU A 125 -4.52 16.92 -10.43
N HIS A 126 -5.55 16.90 -11.28
CA HIS A 126 -6.93 16.88 -10.81
C HIS A 126 -7.20 15.64 -9.94
N ARG A 127 -6.83 14.44 -10.41
CA ARG A 127 -7.02 13.18 -9.69
C ARG A 127 -6.23 13.11 -8.39
N TYR A 128 -4.97 13.54 -8.40
CA TYR A 128 -4.17 13.63 -7.17
C TYR A 128 -4.78 14.61 -6.16
N GLY A 129 -5.28 15.75 -6.64
CA GLY A 129 -6.02 16.72 -5.81
C GLY A 129 -7.30 16.15 -5.21
N GLU A 130 -8.07 15.36 -5.97
CA GLU A 130 -9.23 14.63 -5.43
C GLU A 130 -8.81 13.68 -4.30
N GLY A 131 -7.73 12.93 -4.49
CA GLY A 131 -7.16 12.03 -3.49
C GLY A 131 -6.74 12.75 -2.20
N LEU A 132 -6.03 13.89 -2.33
CA LEU A 132 -5.67 14.72 -1.17
C LEU A 132 -6.89 15.26 -0.44
N GLY A 133 -7.90 15.75 -1.16
CA GLY A 133 -9.13 16.26 -0.55
C GLY A 133 -9.89 15.18 0.24
N LEU A 134 -9.75 13.91 -0.13
CA LEU A 134 -10.30 12.79 0.64
C LEU A 134 -9.53 12.52 1.95
N LEU A 135 -8.20 12.70 1.95
CA LEU A 135 -7.37 12.59 3.15
C LEU A 135 -7.64 13.74 4.12
N GLU A 136 -7.72 14.97 3.59
CA GLU A 136 -8.02 16.18 4.36
C GLU A 136 -9.37 16.07 5.07
N LYS A 137 -10.42 15.62 4.37
CA LYS A 137 -11.75 15.38 4.96
C LYS A 137 -11.74 14.36 6.10
N LYS A 138 -10.76 13.47 6.13
CA LYS A 138 -10.58 12.46 7.18
C LYS A 138 -9.63 12.92 8.29
N GLY A 139 -9.08 14.14 8.20
CA GLY A 139 -8.10 14.68 9.15
C GLY A 139 -6.79 13.91 9.14
N LEU A 140 -6.43 13.26 8.03
CA LEU A 140 -5.21 12.48 7.91
C LEU A 140 -4.07 13.34 7.34
N PRO A 141 -2.82 13.11 7.78
CA PRO A 141 -1.67 13.78 7.19
C PRO A 141 -1.51 13.38 5.73
N PHE A 142 -0.85 14.24 4.95
CA PHE A 142 -0.53 13.94 3.56
C PHE A 142 0.71 13.04 3.48
N PRO A 143 0.60 11.84 2.89
CA PRO A 143 1.72 10.95 2.65
C PRO A 143 2.82 11.62 1.81
N ALA A 144 4.07 11.27 2.05
CA ALA A 144 5.20 11.81 1.28
C ALA A 144 5.07 11.46 -0.20
N THR A 145 4.64 10.23 -0.50
CA THR A 145 4.36 9.77 -1.86
C THR A 145 3.28 10.62 -2.55
N ALA A 146 2.28 11.08 -1.80
CA ALA A 146 1.23 11.95 -2.36
C ALA A 146 1.83 13.25 -2.92
N LEU A 147 2.69 13.88 -2.12
CA LEU A 147 3.34 15.14 -2.45
C LEU A 147 4.34 14.97 -3.60
N ALA A 148 5.09 13.86 -3.62
CA ALA A 148 6.00 13.54 -4.71
C ALA A 148 5.26 13.37 -6.05
N LEU A 149 4.14 12.63 -6.06
CA LEU A 149 3.34 12.43 -7.27
C LEU A 149 2.72 13.74 -7.80
N LEU A 150 2.30 14.62 -6.90
CA LEU A 150 1.83 15.95 -7.27
C LEU A 150 2.95 16.78 -7.91
N ALA A 151 4.14 16.80 -7.31
CA ALA A 151 5.27 17.53 -7.86
C ALA A 151 5.62 17.04 -9.27
N LEU A 152 5.67 15.71 -9.48
CA LEU A 152 5.91 15.11 -10.80
C LEU A 152 4.87 15.56 -11.84
N ALA A 153 3.59 15.67 -11.47
CA ALA A 153 2.56 16.13 -12.38
C ALA A 153 2.57 17.65 -12.63
N GLN A 154 3.19 18.44 -11.74
CA GLN A 154 3.36 19.90 -11.92
C GLN A 154 4.52 20.25 -12.86
N GLU A 155 5.49 19.36 -13.02
CA GLU A 155 6.67 19.56 -13.88
C GLU A 155 6.39 19.35 -15.38
N GLY A 156 5.23 18.77 -15.75
CA GLY A 156 4.87 18.41 -17.12
C GLY A 156 3.93 19.35 -17.85
#